data_AF-A0A656QMU9-F1
#
_entry.id   AF-A0A656QMU9-F1
#
_cell.length_a   1.000
_cell.length_b   1.000
_cell.length_c   1.000
_cell.angle_alpha   90.00
_cell.angle_beta   90.00
_cell.angle_gamma   90.00
#
_symmetry.space_group_name_H-M   'P 1'
#
loop_
_entity.id
_entity.type
_entity.pdbx_description
1 polymer ?
#
loop_
_entity_poly.entity_id
_entity_poly.type
_entity_poly.pdbx_seq_one_letter_code
_entity_poly.pdbx_strand_id
1 'polypeptide(L)'
;MATSVLLAACGGGGNDALDTASTTAAASRKAAAATTTSTIFYGANGHNNEGGAYDISSPAVQLSQLQDLGVKLYRNEVYNQSSANKLAGIAKTMAAGGVTVYPVMLMSIDFNTETDAYNAGYQLGVWTATAYKYPYYEVSNELDAMTIYNNVDGVYPQQFDNAKFQIARGVIRGMIAGVKSVDTNGKIIMGGGTWMHYAVDQMLAAGTQPDGTTGHPVVNWDITAWHWYSDMGDITNACGGTGCHDVLGTLQQFGKPIWLNEYGVRPWYGSDQQIASYLVGNKMMAQFVALASKYNIQAIQTYQLYDDPAGGEGAYGLLKNDGKTQKASYTAFKNFVAANPK
;
A
#
# COMPACT_ATOMS: atom_id res chain seq x y z
N MET A 1 43.19 -3.07 -71.55
CA MET A 1 44.17 -4.19 -71.49
C MET A 1 43.73 -5.06 -70.32
N ALA A 2 43.12 -6.22 -70.61
CA ALA A 2 43.77 -7.54 -70.62
C ALA A 2 43.91 -8.09 -69.17
N THR A 3 43.44 -9.26 -68.74
CA THR A 3 42.79 -10.43 -69.39
C THR A 3 42.16 -11.30 -68.28
N SER A 4 41.12 -12.04 -68.66
CA SER A 4 40.38 -13.10 -67.96
C SER A 4 41.18 -14.23 -67.32
N VAL A 5 40.53 -14.99 -66.43
CA VAL A 5 40.45 -16.47 -66.50
C VAL A 5 39.04 -16.93 -66.05
N LEU A 6 38.39 -17.74 -66.91
CA LEU A 6 37.18 -18.54 -66.64
C LEU A 6 37.54 -19.84 -65.89
N LEU A 7 36.60 -20.43 -65.14
CA LEU A 7 36.19 -21.83 -65.34
C LEU A 7 34.82 -22.15 -64.70
N ALA A 8 34.01 -22.94 -65.42
CA ALA A 8 32.75 -23.58 -65.03
C ALA A 8 33.01 -24.83 -64.14
N ALA A 9 32.09 -25.64 -63.59
CA ALA A 9 30.67 -25.91 -63.82
C ALA A 9 30.11 -26.86 -62.70
N CYS A 10 28.77 -26.91 -62.60
CA CYS A 10 27.87 -28.05 -62.30
C CYS A 10 27.70 -28.70 -60.90
N GLY A 11 26.41 -28.83 -60.53
CA GLY A 11 25.83 -29.82 -59.59
C GLY A 11 25.12 -29.15 -58.41
N GLY A 12 23.81 -29.23 -58.15
CA GLY A 12 22.77 -30.17 -58.58
C GLY A 12 22.19 -30.89 -57.34
N GLY A 13 20.97 -30.54 -56.94
CA GLY A 13 20.18 -31.17 -55.85
C GLY A 13 20.26 -30.39 -54.54
N GLY A 14 19.19 -30.07 -53.82
CA GLY A 14 17.80 -30.49 -53.88
C GLY A 14 17.25 -30.40 -52.45
N ASN A 15 16.29 -29.50 -52.28
CA ASN A 15 15.21 -29.50 -51.29
C ASN A 15 15.48 -29.29 -49.78
N ASP A 16 14.73 -28.28 -49.32
CA ASP A 16 13.90 -28.24 -48.12
C ASP A 16 14.49 -27.75 -46.79
N ALA A 17 13.65 -26.87 -46.20
CA ALA A 17 13.74 -26.26 -44.89
C ALA A 17 14.83 -25.19 -44.76
N LEU A 18 14.41 -23.93 -44.84
CA LEU A 18 14.74 -22.85 -43.91
C LEU A 18 14.28 -21.49 -44.49
N ASP A 19 12.97 -21.30 -44.71
CA ASP A 19 12.44 -19.94 -44.88
C ASP A 19 10.93 -19.83 -44.64
N THR A 20 10.48 -20.13 -43.41
CA THR A 20 9.09 -19.84 -42.96
C THR A 20 9.01 -19.58 -41.46
N ALA A 21 10.02 -18.94 -40.86
CA ALA A 21 10.03 -18.60 -39.44
C ALA A 21 10.25 -17.10 -39.19
N SER A 22 9.61 -16.23 -39.98
CA SER A 22 9.74 -14.77 -39.81
C SER A 22 8.42 -13.99 -39.79
N THR A 23 7.24 -14.61 -39.81
CA THR A 23 5.97 -13.86 -39.90
C THR A 23 4.87 -14.28 -38.92
N THR A 24 5.11 -15.21 -38.00
CA THR A 24 4.12 -15.61 -36.98
C THR A 24 4.38 -15.02 -35.58
N ALA A 25 5.46 -14.27 -35.36
CA ALA A 25 5.79 -13.69 -34.05
C ALA A 25 5.15 -12.31 -33.76
N ALA A 26 4.50 -11.68 -34.75
CA ALA A 26 3.95 -10.33 -34.62
C ALA A 26 2.42 -10.26 -34.45
N ALA A 27 1.70 -11.38 -34.44
CA ALA A 27 0.25 -11.41 -34.37
C ALA A 27 -0.26 -12.36 -33.26
N SER A 28 0.19 -12.16 -32.01
CA SER A 28 -0.40 -12.84 -30.84
C SER A 28 -0.22 -12.08 -29.52
N ARG A 29 -0.15 -10.75 -29.56
CA ARG A 29 -0.27 -9.90 -28.36
C ARG A 29 -1.58 -9.10 -28.36
N LYS A 30 -2.69 -9.78 -28.59
CA LYS A 30 -3.92 -9.40 -27.88
C LYS A 30 -3.88 -10.14 -26.57
N ALA A 31 -3.30 -9.47 -25.56
CA ALA A 31 -3.44 -9.91 -24.18
C ALA A 31 -4.93 -10.08 -23.91
N ALA A 32 -5.35 -11.33 -23.70
CA ALA A 32 -6.65 -11.60 -23.11
C ALA A 32 -6.63 -10.90 -21.75
N ALA A 33 -7.45 -9.87 -21.60
CA ALA A 33 -7.76 -9.31 -20.30
C ALA A 33 -8.35 -10.44 -19.46
N ALA A 34 -7.53 -11.02 -18.60
CA ALA A 34 -7.98 -11.98 -17.62
C ALA A 34 -8.81 -11.21 -16.59
N THR A 35 -10.11 -11.15 -16.83
CA THR A 35 -11.11 -10.68 -15.85
C THR A 35 -11.23 -11.73 -14.76
N THR A 36 -10.31 -11.69 -13.81
CA THR A 36 -10.46 -12.34 -12.51
C THR A 36 -9.96 -11.35 -11.47
N THR A 37 -10.80 -10.36 -11.14
CA THR A 37 -10.63 -9.60 -9.90
C THR A 37 -10.80 -10.59 -8.76
N SER A 38 -9.70 -11.18 -8.29
CA SER A 38 -9.66 -11.84 -6.99
C SER A 38 -9.86 -10.73 -5.97
N THR A 39 -11.11 -10.58 -5.58
CA THR A 39 -11.61 -9.52 -4.73
C THR A 39 -11.24 -9.82 -3.29
N ILE A 40 -9.97 -9.57 -2.96
CA ILE A 40 -9.65 -9.06 -1.63
C ILE A 40 -10.25 -7.66 -1.64
N PHE A 41 -10.96 -7.25 -0.58
CA PHE A 41 -11.53 -5.91 -0.64
C PHE A 41 -11.63 -5.22 0.71
N TYR A 42 -12.24 -5.83 1.71
CA TYR A 42 -12.50 -5.13 2.97
C TYR A 42 -11.49 -5.51 4.05
N GLY A 43 -10.79 -4.49 4.56
CA GLY A 43 -9.92 -4.59 5.72
C GLY A 43 -10.29 -3.64 6.84
N ALA A 44 -9.58 -3.79 7.95
CA ALA A 44 -9.56 -2.82 9.04
C ALA A 44 -8.14 -2.66 9.56
N ASN A 45 -7.88 -1.54 10.21
CA ASN A 45 -6.66 -1.30 10.95
C ASN A 45 -6.85 -1.71 12.41
N GLY A 46 -5.79 -2.26 13.00
CA GLY A 46 -5.68 -2.54 14.42
C GLY A 46 -4.39 -1.93 14.97
N HIS A 47 -4.36 -1.73 16.28
CA HIS A 47 -3.23 -1.18 17.02
C HIS A 47 -2.81 -2.14 18.14
N ASN A 48 -2.54 -3.39 17.77
CA ASN A 48 -2.31 -4.47 18.72
C ASN A 48 -1.03 -4.32 19.56
N ASN A 49 -0.13 -3.43 19.19
CA ASN A 49 1.10 -3.07 19.91
C ASN A 49 1.02 -1.69 20.62
N GLU A 50 -0.11 -0.99 20.60
CA GLU A 50 -0.30 0.32 21.26
C GLU A 50 -1.16 0.27 22.54
N GLY A 51 -1.81 -0.87 22.79
CA GLY A 51 -2.51 -1.16 24.05
C GLY A 51 -3.98 -0.73 24.05
N GLY A 52 -4.47 -0.24 25.19
CA GLY A 52 -5.87 0.19 25.35
C GLY A 52 -6.88 -0.93 25.08
N ALA A 53 -7.84 -0.69 24.18
CA ALA A 53 -8.86 -1.66 23.78
C ALA A 53 -8.26 -2.97 23.25
N TYR A 54 -7.08 -2.91 22.63
CA TYR A 54 -6.39 -4.08 22.07
C TYR A 54 -5.72 -4.95 23.13
N ASP A 55 -5.40 -4.42 24.32
CA ASP A 55 -4.87 -5.23 25.43
C ASP A 55 -5.98 -5.93 26.23
N ILE A 56 -7.18 -5.35 26.28
CA ILE A 56 -8.33 -5.95 26.98
C ILE A 56 -9.16 -6.88 26.09
N SER A 57 -9.04 -6.75 24.76
CA SER A 57 -9.74 -7.59 23.79
C SER A 57 -8.81 -8.68 23.26
N SER A 58 -9.09 -9.93 23.62
CA SER A 58 -8.27 -11.05 23.17
C SER A 58 -8.25 -11.17 21.64
N PRO A 59 -7.20 -11.76 21.04
CA PRO A 59 -7.17 -11.98 19.58
C PRO A 59 -8.37 -12.76 19.05
N ALA A 60 -8.98 -13.64 19.85
CA ALA A 60 -10.20 -14.36 19.48
C ALA A 60 -11.44 -13.45 19.43
N VAL A 61 -11.55 -12.48 20.35
CA VAL A 61 -12.62 -11.47 20.33
C VAL A 61 -12.48 -10.56 19.11
N GLN A 62 -11.26 -10.07 18.87
CA GLN A 62 -10.95 -9.26 17.69
C GLN A 62 -11.28 -10.02 16.40
N LEU A 63 -10.87 -11.30 16.28
CA LEU A 63 -11.19 -12.15 15.14
C LEU A 63 -12.70 -12.27 14.92
N SER A 64 -13.48 -12.53 15.97
CA SER A 64 -14.94 -12.65 15.88
C SER A 64 -15.58 -11.35 15.38
N GLN A 65 -15.08 -10.19 15.80
CA GLN A 65 -15.59 -8.89 15.35
C GLN A 65 -15.23 -8.62 13.89
N LEU A 66 -14.00 -8.92 13.48
CA LEU A 66 -13.56 -8.80 12.08
C LEU A 66 -14.37 -9.72 11.16
N GLN A 67 -14.66 -10.95 11.60
CA GLN A 67 -15.52 -11.88 10.87
C GLN A 67 -16.96 -11.37 10.75
N ASP A 68 -17.51 -10.81 11.83
CA ASP A 68 -18.86 -10.24 11.83
C ASP A 68 -18.98 -9.03 10.88
N LEU A 69 -17.90 -8.26 10.73
CA LEU A 69 -17.78 -7.15 9.77
C LEU A 69 -17.54 -7.61 8.32
N GLY A 70 -17.23 -8.89 8.10
CA GLY A 70 -16.85 -9.41 6.77
C GLY A 70 -15.43 -9.03 6.33
N VAL A 71 -14.58 -8.58 7.25
CA VAL A 71 -13.20 -8.15 7.00
C VAL A 71 -12.28 -9.35 6.71
N LYS A 72 -11.36 -9.19 5.75
CA LYS A 72 -10.37 -10.19 5.34
C LYS A 72 -8.91 -9.75 5.50
N LEU A 73 -8.64 -8.45 5.59
CA LEU A 73 -7.32 -7.89 5.85
C LEU A 73 -7.29 -7.17 7.21
N TYR A 74 -6.22 -7.37 7.97
CA TYR A 74 -6.03 -6.71 9.25
C TYR A 74 -4.62 -6.12 9.37
N ARG A 75 -4.50 -4.81 9.14
CA ARG A 75 -3.25 -4.07 9.17
C ARG A 75 -2.88 -3.71 10.59
N ASN A 76 -1.66 -4.03 11.03
CA ASN A 76 -1.19 -3.70 12.37
C ASN A 76 0.29 -3.30 12.34
N GLU A 77 0.65 -2.40 13.21
CA GLU A 77 1.98 -1.85 13.44
C GLU A 77 2.98 -2.84 14.04
N VAL A 78 4.24 -2.68 13.66
CA VAL A 78 5.42 -3.22 14.33
C VAL A 78 6.52 -2.16 14.31
N TYR A 79 7.25 -1.98 15.42
CA TYR A 79 8.28 -0.96 15.56
C TYR A 79 9.56 -1.46 16.24
N ASN A 80 9.56 -2.70 16.73
CA ASN A 80 10.73 -3.40 17.28
C ASN A 80 10.52 -4.93 17.27
N GLN A 81 11.54 -5.68 17.68
CA GLN A 81 11.48 -7.15 17.74
C GLN A 81 10.34 -7.70 18.61
N SER A 82 10.04 -7.05 19.74
CA SER A 82 8.97 -7.48 20.65
C SER A 82 7.60 -7.36 19.98
N SER A 83 7.32 -6.21 19.36
CA SER A 83 6.07 -5.95 18.62
C SER A 83 5.90 -6.91 17.43
N ALA A 84 6.99 -7.25 16.72
CA ALA A 84 6.98 -8.24 15.65
C ALA A 84 6.59 -9.64 16.18
N ASN A 85 7.15 -10.06 17.31
CA ASN A 85 6.80 -11.34 17.93
C ASN A 85 5.35 -11.38 18.44
N LYS A 86 4.86 -10.28 19.04
CA LYS A 86 3.45 -10.15 19.47
C LYS A 86 2.52 -10.29 18.26
N LEU A 87 2.79 -9.54 17.19
CA LEU A 87 1.97 -9.59 15.99
C LEU A 87 2.00 -10.96 15.29
N ALA A 88 3.13 -11.66 15.31
CA ALA A 88 3.23 -13.03 14.78
C ALA A 88 2.27 -14.01 15.46
N GLY A 89 2.07 -13.90 16.78
CA GLY A 89 1.09 -14.69 17.52
C GLY A 89 -0.35 -14.39 17.13
N ILE A 90 -0.67 -13.09 16.98
CA ILE A 90 -1.98 -12.62 16.54
C ILE A 90 -2.26 -13.09 15.11
N ALA A 91 -1.30 -12.95 14.21
CA ALA A 91 -1.42 -13.36 12.81
C ALA A 91 -1.78 -14.84 12.65
N LYS A 92 -1.19 -15.72 13.46
CA LYS A 92 -1.53 -17.15 13.47
C LYS A 92 -2.99 -17.40 13.90
N THR A 93 -3.47 -16.67 14.90
CA THR A 93 -4.87 -16.76 15.36
C THR A 93 -5.83 -16.27 14.28
N MET A 94 -5.53 -15.11 13.67
CA MET A 94 -6.37 -14.51 12.64
C MET A 94 -6.43 -15.36 11.37
N ALA A 95 -5.30 -15.92 10.94
CA ALA A 95 -5.21 -16.79 9.77
C ALA A 95 -6.07 -18.04 9.92
N ALA A 96 -6.14 -18.63 11.13
CA ALA A 96 -7.00 -19.78 11.40
C ALA A 96 -8.51 -19.46 11.22
N GLY A 97 -8.89 -18.19 11.37
CA GLY A 97 -10.25 -17.69 11.12
C GLY A 97 -10.46 -17.05 9.75
N GLY A 98 -9.51 -17.14 8.83
CA GLY A 98 -9.62 -16.60 7.48
C GLY A 98 -9.45 -15.08 7.37
N VAL A 99 -8.77 -14.46 8.34
CA VAL A 99 -8.34 -13.04 8.29
C VAL A 99 -6.82 -13.00 8.10
N THR A 100 -6.37 -12.32 7.05
CA THR A 100 -4.94 -12.14 6.78
C THR A 100 -4.44 -10.89 7.50
N VAL A 101 -3.50 -11.10 8.42
CA VAL A 101 -2.75 -9.99 9.05
C VAL A 101 -1.54 -9.65 8.19
N TYR A 102 -1.18 -8.38 8.14
CA TYR A 102 0.13 -7.96 7.66
C TYR A 102 0.68 -6.79 8.49
N PRO A 103 2.01 -6.71 8.67
CA PRO A 103 2.66 -5.65 9.42
C PRO A 103 2.78 -4.36 8.60
N VAL A 104 2.52 -3.22 9.23
CA VAL A 104 3.15 -1.94 8.87
C VAL A 104 4.35 -1.71 9.78
N MET A 105 5.54 -1.61 9.19
CA MET A 105 6.76 -1.36 9.94
C MET A 105 6.92 0.14 10.17
N LEU A 106 6.74 0.58 11.42
CA LEU A 106 6.82 1.97 11.82
C LEU A 106 8.25 2.34 12.23
N MET A 107 8.74 3.45 11.70
CA MET A 107 10.03 4.05 12.03
C MET A 107 9.96 5.54 11.73
N SER A 108 10.55 6.37 12.60
CA SER A 108 10.68 7.80 12.33
C SER A 108 11.83 8.08 11.35
N ILE A 109 12.10 9.36 11.10
CA ILE A 109 13.24 9.81 10.29
C ILE A 109 14.32 10.50 11.15
N ASP A 110 14.40 10.16 12.44
CA ASP A 110 15.35 10.75 13.40
C ASP A 110 16.74 10.10 13.28
N PHE A 111 17.36 10.23 12.11
CA PHE A 111 18.68 9.67 11.80
C PHE A 111 19.62 10.75 11.26
N ASN A 112 20.93 10.56 11.48
CA ASN A 112 21.93 11.49 10.97
C ASN A 112 22.18 11.31 9.47
N THR A 113 22.03 10.09 8.95
CA THR A 113 22.36 9.74 7.56
C THR A 113 21.37 8.74 6.97
N GLU A 114 21.28 8.73 5.64
CA GLU A 114 20.53 7.70 4.90
C GLU A 114 21.02 6.28 5.21
N THR A 115 22.32 6.10 5.45
CA THR A 115 22.92 4.80 5.79
C THR A 115 22.47 4.31 7.17
N ASP A 116 22.42 5.19 8.17
CA ASP A 116 21.95 4.82 9.51
C ASP A 116 20.47 4.41 9.47
N ALA A 117 19.67 5.19 8.74
CA ALA A 117 18.26 4.92 8.50
C ALA A 117 18.04 3.59 7.76
N TYR A 118 18.87 3.30 6.75
CA TYR A 118 18.87 2.03 6.03
C TYR A 118 19.18 0.85 6.95
N ASN A 119 20.21 0.95 7.79
CA ASN A 119 20.59 -0.13 8.70
C ASN A 119 19.50 -0.40 9.75
N ALA A 120 18.87 0.66 10.29
CA ALA A 120 17.76 0.54 11.21
C ALA A 120 16.54 -0.12 10.53
N GLY A 121 16.15 0.37 9.35
CA GLY A 121 15.07 -0.21 8.56
C GLY A 121 15.33 -1.69 8.22
N TYR A 122 16.56 -2.03 7.82
CA TYR A 122 16.98 -3.41 7.55
C TYR A 122 16.77 -4.31 8.77
N GLN A 123 17.20 -3.85 9.95
CA GLN A 123 17.05 -4.63 11.17
C GLN A 123 15.57 -4.88 11.52
N LEU A 124 14.71 -3.87 11.37
CA LEU A 124 13.27 -4.03 11.59
C LEU A 124 12.63 -4.98 10.58
N GLY A 125 13.01 -4.89 9.30
CA GLY A 125 12.58 -5.83 8.26
C GLY A 125 12.96 -7.28 8.58
N VAL A 126 14.21 -7.52 9.02
CA VAL A 126 14.69 -8.84 9.44
C VAL A 126 13.88 -9.36 10.63
N TRP A 127 13.70 -8.57 11.68
CA TRP A 127 12.94 -8.98 12.85
C TRP A 127 11.51 -9.36 12.49
N THR A 128 10.84 -8.53 11.68
CA THR A 128 9.45 -8.74 11.28
C THR A 128 9.29 -10.01 10.45
N ALA A 129 10.10 -10.19 9.41
CA ALA A 129 10.02 -11.36 8.54
C ALA A 129 10.50 -12.66 9.21
N THR A 130 11.38 -12.57 10.21
CA THR A 130 11.81 -13.72 11.02
C THR A 130 10.71 -14.18 11.97
N ALA A 131 9.99 -13.24 12.60
CA ALA A 131 8.91 -13.57 13.53
C ALA A 131 7.77 -14.33 12.85
N TYR A 132 7.41 -13.93 11.63
CA TYR A 132 6.43 -14.61 10.81
C TYR A 132 6.57 -14.23 9.33
N LYS A 133 6.35 -15.20 8.43
CA LYS A 133 6.32 -15.00 6.99
C LYS A 133 4.93 -14.56 6.56
N TYR A 134 4.74 -13.24 6.47
CA TYR A 134 3.48 -12.63 6.06
C TYR A 134 3.36 -12.63 4.53
N PRO A 135 2.13 -12.73 3.98
CA PRO A 135 1.94 -12.56 2.54
C PRO A 135 2.33 -11.16 2.07
N TYR A 136 2.15 -10.15 2.92
CA TYR A 136 2.42 -8.75 2.65
C TYR A 136 3.22 -8.10 3.79
N TYR A 137 4.01 -7.09 3.46
CA TYR A 137 4.80 -6.27 4.38
C TYR A 137 4.69 -4.82 3.94
N GLU A 138 4.14 -3.96 4.77
CA GLU A 138 4.09 -2.53 4.52
C GLU A 138 5.34 -1.85 5.09
N VAL A 139 6.02 -1.10 4.23
CA VAL A 139 7.27 -0.42 4.57
C VAL A 139 6.98 1.05 4.85
N SER A 140 7.00 1.40 6.14
CA SER A 140 6.69 2.73 6.69
C SER A 140 5.21 3.15 6.68
N ASN A 141 4.90 4.29 7.28
CA ASN A 141 3.57 4.88 7.40
C ASN A 141 3.69 6.40 7.21
N GLU A 142 3.18 6.94 6.11
CA GLU A 142 3.12 8.37 5.82
C GLU A 142 4.45 9.14 6.00
N LEU A 143 5.60 8.55 5.62
CA LEU A 143 6.88 9.28 5.71
C LEU A 143 6.91 10.52 4.81
N ASP A 144 6.09 10.55 3.77
CA ASP A 144 5.86 11.72 2.95
C ASP A 144 5.48 12.95 3.79
N ALA A 145 4.57 12.80 4.76
CA ALA A 145 4.16 13.88 5.66
C ALA A 145 5.29 14.37 6.59
N MET A 146 6.30 13.54 6.85
CA MET A 146 7.49 13.95 7.62
C MET A 146 8.51 14.70 6.78
N THR A 147 8.50 14.48 5.46
CA THR A 147 9.48 15.04 4.51
C THR A 147 9.00 16.32 3.83
N ILE A 148 7.70 16.60 3.84
CA ILE A 148 7.11 17.76 3.16
C ILE A 148 7.33 19.07 3.93
N TYR A 149 7.41 20.18 3.20
CA TYR A 149 7.31 21.52 3.79
C TYR A 149 5.87 21.84 4.21
N ASN A 150 5.70 22.85 5.07
CA ASN A 150 4.36 23.27 5.49
C ASN A 150 3.61 23.99 4.36
N ASN A 151 2.28 23.81 4.32
CA ASN A 151 1.35 24.52 3.42
C ASN A 151 1.62 24.32 1.91
N VAL A 152 2.06 23.14 1.51
CA VAL A 152 2.23 22.75 0.11
C VAL A 152 1.54 21.41 -0.15
N ASP A 153 1.20 21.17 -1.42
CA ASP A 153 0.36 20.03 -1.81
C ASP A 153 1.11 18.70 -1.94
N GLY A 154 2.44 18.72 -2.10
CA GLY A 154 3.27 17.52 -2.26
C GLY A 154 3.21 16.85 -3.63
N VAL A 155 2.80 17.59 -4.66
CA VAL A 155 2.72 17.14 -6.06
C VAL A 155 3.99 17.44 -6.87
N TYR A 156 4.93 18.20 -6.31
CA TYR A 156 6.20 18.55 -6.94
C TYR A 156 7.40 18.20 -6.05
N PRO A 157 8.53 17.72 -6.62
CA PRO A 157 9.76 17.40 -5.86
C PRO A 157 10.23 18.51 -4.91
N GLN A 158 10.18 19.77 -5.35
CA GLN A 158 10.69 20.93 -4.60
C GLN A 158 9.86 21.26 -3.36
N GLN A 159 8.72 20.59 -3.16
CA GLN A 159 7.87 20.75 -1.97
C GLN A 159 8.34 19.90 -0.78
N PHE A 160 9.39 19.10 -0.97
CA PHE A 160 9.95 18.22 0.04
C PHE A 160 11.36 18.64 0.43
N ASP A 161 11.70 18.39 1.69
CA ASP A 161 13.03 18.58 2.21
C ASP A 161 13.97 17.46 1.75
N ASN A 162 15.07 17.85 1.08
CA ASN A 162 16.00 16.91 0.49
C ASN A 162 16.69 15.99 1.51
N ALA A 163 17.07 16.52 2.69
CA ALA A 163 17.77 15.74 3.70
C ALA A 163 16.81 14.74 4.37
N LYS A 164 15.59 15.19 4.69
CA LYS A 164 14.55 14.30 5.23
C LYS A 164 14.15 13.21 4.24
N PHE A 165 14.01 13.56 2.97
CA PHE A 165 13.71 12.60 1.90
C PHE A 165 14.79 11.50 1.80
N GLN A 166 16.07 11.86 1.88
CA GLN A 166 17.16 10.87 1.86
C GLN A 166 17.08 9.91 3.05
N ILE A 167 16.75 10.41 4.25
CA ILE A 167 16.56 9.57 5.43
C ILE A 167 15.36 8.62 5.23
N ALA A 168 14.21 9.14 4.78
CA ALA A 168 13.03 8.33 4.49
C ALA A 168 13.31 7.25 3.43
N ARG A 169 14.03 7.60 2.36
CA ARG A 169 14.51 6.64 1.34
C ARG A 169 15.37 5.55 1.96
N GLY A 170 16.25 5.91 2.89
CA GLY A 170 17.05 4.96 3.67
C GLY A 170 16.18 3.97 4.43
N VAL A 171 15.26 4.47 5.27
CA VAL A 171 14.31 3.64 6.05
C VAL A 171 13.57 2.64 5.16
N ILE A 172 12.92 3.13 4.09
CA ILE A 172 12.10 2.32 3.18
C ILE A 172 12.95 1.23 2.54
N ARG A 173 14.09 1.61 1.95
CA ARG A 173 15.00 0.65 1.29
C ARG A 173 15.55 -0.38 2.26
N GLY A 174 15.89 0.06 3.47
CA GLY A 174 16.33 -0.81 4.56
C GLY A 174 15.29 -1.87 4.86
N MET A 175 14.06 -1.46 5.18
CA MET A 175 12.96 -2.38 5.50
C MET A 175 12.72 -3.40 4.38
N ILE A 176 12.70 -2.96 3.11
CA ILE A 176 12.56 -3.85 1.96
C ILE A 176 13.69 -4.88 1.94
N ALA A 177 14.94 -4.44 2.03
CA ALA A 177 16.10 -5.34 2.01
C ALA A 177 16.09 -6.32 3.19
N GLY A 178 15.69 -5.84 4.38
CA GLY A 178 15.55 -6.66 5.58
C GLY A 178 14.54 -7.77 5.40
N VAL A 179 13.33 -7.44 4.95
CA VAL A 179 12.28 -8.43 4.64
C VAL A 179 12.79 -9.42 3.60
N LYS A 180 13.33 -8.94 2.47
CA LYS A 180 13.75 -9.79 1.36
C LYS A 180 14.94 -10.70 1.68
N SER A 181 15.74 -10.39 2.69
CA SER A 181 16.81 -11.28 3.16
C SER A 181 16.28 -12.53 3.88
N VAL A 182 15.05 -12.50 4.41
CA VAL A 182 14.43 -13.60 5.18
C VAL A 182 13.26 -14.24 4.42
N ASP A 183 12.44 -13.41 3.77
CA ASP A 183 11.29 -13.81 2.97
C ASP A 183 11.34 -13.17 1.58
N THR A 184 11.92 -13.90 0.64
CA THR A 184 12.04 -13.47 -0.76
C THR A 184 10.68 -13.37 -1.46
N ASN A 185 9.66 -14.11 -0.99
CA ASN A 185 8.33 -14.17 -1.59
C ASN A 185 7.35 -13.13 -1.02
N GLY A 186 7.60 -12.62 0.19
CA GLY A 186 6.76 -11.61 0.85
C GLY A 186 6.56 -10.38 -0.02
N LYS A 187 5.31 -9.94 -0.20
CA LYS A 187 4.98 -8.80 -1.07
C LYS A 187 5.19 -7.47 -0.34
N ILE A 188 5.78 -6.50 -1.01
CA ILE A 188 6.05 -5.18 -0.44
C ILE A 188 4.89 -4.24 -0.79
N ILE A 189 4.25 -3.72 0.26
CA ILE A 189 3.33 -2.60 0.18
C ILE A 189 4.14 -1.33 0.45
N MET A 190 4.16 -0.38 -0.48
CA MET A 190 4.72 0.95 -0.19
C MET A 190 3.85 1.59 0.90
N GLY A 191 4.50 2.03 1.99
CA GLY A 191 3.84 2.64 3.14
C GLY A 191 2.83 3.67 2.69
N GLY A 192 1.61 3.59 3.22
CA GLY A 192 0.51 4.44 2.75
C GLY A 192 0.92 5.90 2.78
N GLY A 193 1.08 6.50 1.61
CA GLY A 193 1.24 7.95 1.48
C GLY A 193 -0.11 8.62 1.70
N THR A 194 -0.13 9.92 1.94
CA THR A 194 -1.38 10.61 2.29
C THR A 194 -1.67 11.81 1.40
N TRP A 195 -2.95 12.15 1.32
CA TRP A 195 -3.43 13.31 0.56
C TRP A 195 -2.85 13.38 -0.87
N MET A 196 -2.19 14.47 -1.24
CA MET A 196 -1.64 14.69 -2.59
C MET A 196 -0.11 14.47 -2.66
N HIS A 197 0.52 13.92 -1.63
CA HIS A 197 1.98 13.85 -1.50
C HIS A 197 2.68 12.82 -2.42
N TYR A 198 2.10 12.50 -3.57
CA TYR A 198 2.55 11.42 -4.45
C TYR A 198 3.92 11.67 -5.12
N ALA A 199 4.46 12.90 -5.06
CA ALA A 199 5.77 13.16 -5.66
C ALA A 199 6.91 12.44 -4.90
N VAL A 200 6.72 12.09 -3.63
CA VAL A 200 7.69 11.26 -2.88
C VAL A 200 7.86 9.91 -3.56
N ASP A 201 6.77 9.21 -3.82
CA ASP A 201 6.78 7.90 -4.46
C ASP A 201 7.30 7.98 -5.90
N GLN A 202 6.98 9.06 -6.63
CA GLN A 202 7.53 9.31 -7.96
C GLN A 202 9.05 9.45 -7.93
N MET A 203 9.60 10.22 -6.97
CA MET A 203 11.04 10.38 -6.82
C MET A 203 11.72 9.06 -6.43
N LEU A 204 11.13 8.30 -5.49
CA LEU A 204 11.63 7.00 -5.06
C LEU A 204 11.65 5.99 -6.23
N ALA A 205 10.60 5.95 -7.05
CA ALA A 205 10.52 5.09 -8.24
C ALA A 205 11.48 5.51 -9.36
N ALA A 206 11.71 6.82 -9.53
CA ALA A 206 12.54 7.35 -10.60
C ALA A 206 14.04 7.40 -10.26
N GLY A 207 14.41 7.22 -8.99
CA GLY A 207 15.80 7.42 -8.55
C GLY A 207 16.22 8.90 -8.64
N THR A 208 15.27 9.80 -8.38
CA THR A 208 15.47 11.24 -8.27
C THR A 208 15.25 11.68 -6.83
N GLN A 209 15.49 12.96 -6.53
CA GLN A 209 15.25 13.52 -5.20
C GLN A 209 14.91 15.03 -5.29
N PRO A 210 14.51 15.69 -4.18
CA PRO A 210 13.98 17.05 -4.20
C PRO A 210 14.87 18.12 -4.84
N ASP A 211 16.20 17.98 -4.74
CA ASP A 211 17.17 18.89 -5.36
C ASP A 211 17.32 18.75 -6.89
N GLY A 212 16.57 17.83 -7.51
CA GLY A 212 16.56 17.57 -8.95
C GLY A 212 17.70 16.67 -9.45
N THR A 213 18.58 16.19 -8.56
CA THR A 213 19.62 15.23 -8.96
C THR A 213 19.04 13.84 -9.23
N THR A 214 19.72 13.09 -10.09
CA THR A 214 19.28 11.77 -10.60
C THR A 214 20.35 10.71 -10.37
N GLY A 215 20.01 9.43 -10.56
CA GLY A 215 20.95 8.32 -10.42
C GLY A 215 21.02 7.79 -8.98
N HIS A 216 20.03 8.14 -8.17
CA HIS A 216 19.87 7.62 -6.82
C HIS A 216 19.26 6.22 -6.85
N PRO A 217 19.40 5.45 -5.75
CA PRO A 217 18.82 4.12 -5.67
C PRO A 217 17.30 4.15 -5.85
N VAL A 218 16.81 3.39 -6.82
CA VAL A 218 15.38 3.21 -7.10
C VAL A 218 14.74 2.30 -6.06
N VAL A 219 13.54 2.63 -5.63
CA VAL A 219 12.69 1.79 -4.79
C VAL A 219 11.68 1.06 -5.65
N ASN A 220 11.55 -0.25 -5.44
CA ASN A 220 10.57 -1.10 -6.12
C ASN A 220 9.68 -1.78 -5.09
N TRP A 221 8.39 -1.87 -5.40
CA TRP A 221 7.39 -2.48 -4.54
C TRP A 221 6.35 -3.25 -5.37
N ASP A 222 5.47 -3.98 -4.68
CA ASP A 222 4.43 -4.81 -5.30
C ASP A 222 3.06 -4.10 -5.31
N ILE A 223 2.71 -3.35 -4.25
CA ILE A 223 1.41 -2.69 -4.06
C ILE A 223 1.62 -1.24 -3.63
N THR A 224 0.93 -0.29 -4.26
CA THR A 224 0.91 1.10 -3.83
C THR A 224 -0.23 1.29 -2.83
N ALA A 225 0.06 1.75 -1.62
CA ALA A 225 -0.97 2.04 -0.65
C ALA A 225 -1.13 3.54 -0.41
N TRP A 226 -2.34 3.96 -0.02
CA TRP A 226 -2.66 5.37 0.16
C TRP A 226 -3.71 5.58 1.26
N HIS A 227 -3.55 6.65 2.01
CA HIS A 227 -4.42 7.04 3.11
C HIS A 227 -5.36 8.16 2.67
N TRP A 228 -6.63 8.08 3.08
CA TRP A 228 -7.64 9.08 2.68
C TRP A 228 -8.67 9.36 3.78
N TYR A 229 -8.86 10.63 4.12
CA TYR A 229 -9.76 11.04 5.19
C TYR A 229 -10.83 12.04 4.72
N SER A 230 -11.91 12.16 5.49
CA SER A 230 -13.10 12.93 5.07
C SER A 230 -12.83 14.42 4.75
N ASP A 231 -11.85 15.04 5.39
CA ASP A 231 -11.37 16.40 5.10
C ASP A 231 -10.68 16.54 3.73
N MET A 232 -10.19 15.44 3.16
CA MET A 232 -9.50 15.44 1.87
C MET A 232 -10.48 15.43 0.68
N GLY A 233 -11.75 15.14 0.93
CA GLY A 233 -12.82 15.23 -0.07
C GLY A 233 -12.80 14.11 -1.11
N ASP A 234 -13.00 14.46 -2.37
CA ASP A 234 -13.04 13.52 -3.49
C ASP A 234 -11.61 13.19 -3.95
N ILE A 235 -11.19 11.92 -3.81
CA ILE A 235 -9.83 11.46 -4.17
C ILE A 235 -9.50 11.60 -5.66
N THR A 236 -10.51 11.71 -6.53
CA THR A 236 -10.32 11.94 -7.98
C THR A 236 -10.35 13.43 -8.36
N ASN A 237 -10.59 14.31 -7.39
CA ASN A 237 -10.61 15.76 -7.57
C ASN A 237 -10.18 16.47 -6.28
N ALA A 238 -9.00 16.12 -5.77
CA ALA A 238 -8.43 16.68 -4.56
C ALA A 238 -7.81 18.04 -4.86
N CYS A 239 -8.25 19.10 -4.19
CA CYS A 239 -7.84 20.47 -4.53
C CYS A 239 -6.95 21.09 -3.44
N GLY A 240 -5.87 21.76 -3.87
CA GLY A 240 -4.95 22.51 -3.02
C GLY A 240 -4.38 23.74 -3.71
N GLY A 241 -3.22 24.21 -3.26
CA GLY A 241 -2.55 25.41 -3.80
C GLY A 241 -2.07 25.27 -5.26
N THR A 242 -1.99 24.05 -5.77
CA THR A 242 -1.51 23.70 -7.12
C THR A 242 -2.62 23.28 -8.08
N GLY A 243 -3.88 23.46 -7.68
CA GLY A 243 -5.05 23.05 -8.46
C GLY A 243 -5.69 21.78 -7.92
N CYS A 244 -6.52 21.14 -8.75
CA CYS A 244 -7.21 19.90 -8.41
C CYS A 244 -6.58 18.70 -9.13
N HIS A 245 -6.43 17.59 -8.42
CA HIS A 245 -5.67 16.42 -8.85
C HIS A 245 -6.50 15.13 -8.73
N ASP A 246 -6.38 14.27 -9.74
CA ASP A 246 -6.84 12.88 -9.68
C ASP A 246 -5.73 12.05 -9.04
N VAL A 247 -5.78 11.88 -7.71
CA VAL A 247 -4.76 11.16 -6.95
C VAL A 247 -4.68 9.70 -7.41
N LEU A 248 -5.83 9.03 -7.56
CA LEU A 248 -5.87 7.65 -8.05
C LEU A 248 -5.30 7.52 -9.47
N GLY A 249 -5.55 8.52 -10.33
CA GLY A 249 -4.96 8.60 -11.66
C GLY A 249 -3.44 8.70 -11.63
N THR A 250 -2.87 9.44 -10.68
CA THR A 250 -1.42 9.49 -10.48
C THR A 250 -0.88 8.16 -9.95
N LEU A 251 -1.50 7.56 -8.93
CA LEU A 251 -1.05 6.29 -8.35
C LEU A 251 -1.11 5.15 -9.38
N GLN A 252 -2.10 5.14 -10.28
CA GLN A 252 -2.23 4.15 -11.34
C GLN A 252 -1.02 4.14 -12.29
N GLN A 253 -0.31 5.26 -12.45
CA GLN A 253 0.86 5.36 -13.33
C GLN A 253 2.03 4.49 -12.86
N PHE A 254 2.07 4.10 -11.58
CA PHE A 254 3.07 3.14 -11.08
C PHE A 254 2.86 1.72 -11.64
N GLY A 255 1.71 1.43 -12.25
CA GLY A 255 1.40 0.11 -12.82
C GLY A 255 1.26 -0.98 -11.76
N LYS A 256 0.94 -0.61 -10.51
CA LYS A 256 0.75 -1.50 -9.37
C LYS A 256 -0.73 -1.52 -8.95
N PRO A 257 -1.20 -2.57 -8.27
CA PRO A 257 -2.42 -2.51 -7.49
C PRO A 257 -2.42 -1.36 -6.49
N ILE A 258 -3.60 -0.75 -6.30
CA ILE A 258 -3.82 0.30 -5.30
C ILE A 258 -4.57 -0.28 -4.10
N TRP A 259 -4.05 -0.06 -2.90
CA TRP A 259 -4.75 -0.33 -1.65
C TRP A 259 -5.03 1.00 -0.93
N LEU A 260 -6.28 1.25 -0.57
CA LEU A 260 -6.62 2.34 0.36
C LEU A 260 -6.55 1.75 1.77
N ASN A 261 -5.33 1.54 2.26
CA ASN A 261 -5.03 0.78 3.48
C ASN A 261 -5.25 1.57 4.79
N GLU A 262 -5.59 2.86 4.67
CA GLU A 262 -6.31 3.62 5.67
C GLU A 262 -7.33 4.52 5.00
N TYR A 263 -8.57 4.46 5.46
CA TYR A 263 -9.51 5.54 5.25
C TYR A 263 -10.39 5.74 6.47
N GLY A 264 -10.79 6.98 6.72
CA GLY A 264 -11.55 7.30 7.92
C GLY A 264 -12.32 8.61 7.83
N VAL A 265 -13.37 8.71 8.62
CA VAL A 265 -14.08 9.97 8.81
C VAL A 265 -13.55 10.60 10.08
N ARG A 266 -13.19 11.87 9.99
CA ARG A 266 -12.61 12.62 11.10
C ARG A 266 -13.60 12.70 12.26
N PRO A 267 -13.17 12.51 13.52
CA PRO A 267 -14.07 12.45 14.68
C PRO A 267 -14.87 13.74 14.92
N TRP A 268 -14.38 14.89 14.45
CA TRP A 268 -15.08 16.16 14.54
C TRP A 268 -16.13 16.37 13.44
N TYR A 269 -16.32 15.42 12.50
CA TYR A 269 -17.16 15.62 11.30
C TYR A 269 -18.63 15.86 11.63
N GLY A 270 -19.10 15.26 12.73
CA GLY A 270 -20.46 15.44 13.21
C GLY A 270 -20.85 14.34 14.19
N SER A 271 -22.15 14.10 14.32
CA SER A 271 -22.68 12.96 15.09
C SER A 271 -22.21 11.61 14.54
N ASP A 272 -22.26 10.57 15.38
CA ASP A 272 -21.98 9.18 14.99
C ASP A 272 -22.75 8.76 13.72
N GLN A 273 -23.99 9.21 13.55
CA GLN A 273 -24.80 8.89 12.37
C GLN A 273 -24.30 9.61 11.11
N GLN A 274 -23.84 10.85 11.22
CA GLN A 274 -23.25 11.59 10.10
C GLN A 274 -21.91 10.97 9.69
N ILE A 275 -21.10 10.58 10.67
CA ILE A 275 -19.84 9.85 10.46
C ILE A 275 -20.11 8.52 9.73
N ALA A 276 -21.04 7.71 10.23
CA ALA A 276 -21.41 6.44 9.62
C ALA A 276 -21.90 6.61 8.17
N SER A 277 -22.71 7.66 7.92
CA SER A 277 -23.26 7.94 6.59
C SER A 277 -22.18 8.39 5.60
N TYR A 278 -21.19 9.18 6.05
CA TYR A 278 -20.06 9.58 5.20
C TYR A 278 -19.14 8.38 4.90
N LEU A 279 -18.86 7.55 5.91
CA LEU A 279 -17.98 6.38 5.79
C LEU A 279 -18.42 5.45 4.65
N VAL A 280 -19.72 5.16 4.57
CA VAL A 280 -20.27 4.30 3.51
C VAL A 280 -20.71 5.07 2.25
N GLY A 281 -20.48 6.38 2.22
CA GLY A 281 -21.03 7.31 1.23
C GLY A 281 -20.23 7.41 -0.07
N ASN A 282 -20.70 8.30 -0.94
CA ASN A 282 -20.21 8.50 -2.32
C ASN A 282 -18.86 9.24 -2.44
N LYS A 283 -18.19 9.51 -1.31
CA LYS A 283 -16.82 10.05 -1.23
C LYS A 283 -15.88 9.17 -0.41
N MET A 284 -16.30 7.94 -0.14
CA MET A 284 -15.52 6.98 0.64
C MET A 284 -15.79 5.56 0.15
N MET A 285 -16.38 4.65 0.94
CA MET A 285 -16.53 3.25 0.51
C MET A 285 -17.30 3.08 -0.80
N ALA A 286 -18.42 3.80 -1.00
CA ALA A 286 -19.17 3.69 -2.25
C ALA A 286 -18.39 4.27 -3.44
N GLN A 287 -17.58 5.31 -3.20
CA GLN A 287 -16.68 5.85 -4.21
C GLN A 287 -15.61 4.81 -4.60
N PHE A 288 -14.91 4.26 -3.61
CA PHE A 288 -13.81 3.34 -3.84
C PHE A 288 -14.28 2.06 -4.54
N VAL A 289 -15.45 1.52 -4.16
CA VAL A 289 -16.07 0.39 -4.84
C VAL A 289 -16.39 0.71 -6.31
N ALA A 290 -16.95 1.89 -6.59
CA ALA A 290 -17.30 2.30 -7.95
C ALA A 290 -16.05 2.53 -8.82
N LEU A 291 -14.95 2.97 -8.21
CA LEU A 291 -13.69 3.29 -8.87
C LEU A 291 -12.73 2.10 -8.98
N ALA A 292 -13.01 0.99 -8.28
CA ALA A 292 -12.06 -0.11 -8.13
C ALA A 292 -11.55 -0.68 -9.44
N SER A 293 -12.43 -0.98 -10.39
CA SER A 293 -12.03 -1.52 -11.70
C SER A 293 -11.29 -0.49 -12.56
N LYS A 294 -11.61 0.80 -12.43
CA LYS A 294 -10.98 1.87 -13.22
C LYS A 294 -9.53 2.07 -12.82
N TYR A 295 -9.24 2.07 -11.52
CA TYR A 295 -7.91 2.37 -10.99
C TYR A 295 -7.15 1.16 -10.45
N ASN A 296 -7.70 -0.06 -10.60
CA ASN A 296 -7.13 -1.28 -10.01
C ASN A 296 -7.00 -1.20 -8.47
N ILE A 297 -8.05 -0.71 -7.80
CA ILE A 297 -8.14 -0.75 -6.35
C ILE A 297 -8.47 -2.19 -5.95
N GLN A 298 -7.59 -2.79 -5.14
CA GLN A 298 -7.68 -4.19 -4.71
C GLN A 298 -7.89 -4.35 -3.21
N ALA A 299 -7.89 -3.27 -2.43
CA ALA A 299 -8.29 -3.31 -1.03
C ALA A 299 -8.66 -1.91 -0.56
N ILE A 300 -9.59 -1.84 0.38
CA ILE A 300 -9.89 -0.67 1.19
C ILE A 300 -9.94 -1.11 2.67
N GLN A 301 -9.32 -0.35 3.56
CA GLN A 301 -9.19 -0.72 4.97
C GLN A 301 -9.55 0.47 5.84
N THR A 302 -10.57 0.28 6.68
CA THR A 302 -11.05 1.37 7.54
C THR A 302 -10.08 1.58 8.69
N TYR A 303 -9.68 2.82 8.90
CA TYR A 303 -9.03 3.29 10.11
C TYR A 303 -10.15 3.67 11.10
N GLN A 304 -10.44 2.88 12.14
CA GLN A 304 -9.79 1.64 12.60
C GLN A 304 -10.81 0.73 13.33
N LEU A 305 -10.40 -0.42 13.89
CA LEU A 305 -11.34 -1.32 14.58
C LEU A 305 -11.90 -0.71 15.87
N TYR A 306 -11.02 -0.20 16.74
CA TYR A 306 -11.39 0.40 18.03
C TYR A 306 -11.09 1.90 18.04
N ASP A 307 -11.85 2.68 18.80
CA ASP A 307 -11.47 4.05 19.13
C ASP A 307 -10.19 4.02 19.98
N ASP A 308 -9.34 5.00 19.78
CA ASP A 308 -8.21 5.21 20.66
C ASP A 308 -8.65 5.61 22.07
N PRO A 309 -7.82 5.31 23.10
CA PRO A 309 -7.99 5.91 24.40
C PRO A 309 -7.87 7.45 24.33
N ALA A 310 -8.31 8.13 25.39
CA ALA A 310 -8.11 9.58 25.49
C ALA A 310 -6.61 9.92 25.38
N GLY A 311 -6.27 10.82 24.45
CA GLY A 311 -4.89 11.20 24.15
C GLY A 311 -4.26 10.47 22.95
N GLY A 312 -4.93 9.48 22.36
CA GLY A 312 -4.57 8.95 21.04
C GLY A 312 -5.06 9.83 19.89
N GLU A 313 -5.08 9.28 18.67
CA GLU A 313 -5.42 10.01 17.45
C GLU A 313 -6.92 10.35 17.35
N GLY A 314 -7.76 9.59 18.03
CA GLY A 314 -9.15 9.96 18.32
C GLY A 314 -10.16 8.85 18.05
N ALA A 315 -11.44 9.23 18.09
CA ALA A 315 -12.55 8.28 18.01
C ALA A 315 -12.92 7.88 16.56
N TYR A 316 -11.96 7.31 15.82
CA TYR A 316 -12.13 6.82 14.45
C TYR A 316 -12.74 5.41 14.34
N GLY A 317 -12.75 4.66 15.44
CA GLY A 317 -13.09 3.25 15.50
C GLY A 317 -14.48 2.90 14.99
N LEU A 318 -14.66 1.65 14.56
CA LEU A 318 -15.97 1.05 14.38
C LEU A 318 -16.61 0.69 15.74
N LEU A 319 -15.80 0.31 16.74
CA LEU A 319 -16.22 0.16 18.12
C LEU A 319 -15.52 1.18 19.02
N LYS A 320 -16.07 1.42 20.20
CA LYS A 320 -15.46 2.28 21.21
C LYS A 320 -14.21 1.64 21.83
N ASN A 321 -13.48 2.46 22.60
CA ASN A 321 -12.24 2.07 23.28
C ASN A 321 -12.43 1.06 24.44
N ASP A 322 -13.65 0.60 24.69
CA ASP A 322 -13.96 -0.54 25.57
C ASP A 322 -13.84 -1.91 24.84
N GLY A 323 -13.53 -1.88 23.54
CA GLY A 323 -13.37 -3.06 22.69
C GLY A 323 -14.67 -3.80 22.37
N LYS A 324 -15.85 -3.24 22.73
CA LYS A 324 -17.13 -3.96 22.72
C LYS A 324 -18.30 -3.14 22.20
N THR A 325 -18.40 -1.87 22.58
CA THR A 325 -19.55 -1.03 22.22
C THR A 325 -19.46 -0.61 20.76
N GLN A 326 -20.35 -1.14 19.93
CA GLN A 326 -20.46 -0.79 18.52
C GLN A 326 -20.93 0.66 18.33
N LYS A 327 -20.31 1.37 17.38
CA LYS A 327 -20.76 2.69 16.92
C LYS A 327 -21.69 2.54 15.72
N ALA A 328 -22.37 3.62 15.33
CA ALA A 328 -23.22 3.62 14.13
C ALA A 328 -22.43 3.17 12.87
N SER A 329 -21.14 3.51 12.80
CA SER A 329 -20.23 3.11 11.73
C SER A 329 -20.06 1.59 11.62
N TYR A 330 -20.08 0.85 12.73
CA TYR A 330 -19.98 -0.62 12.72
C TYR A 330 -21.10 -1.24 11.88
N THR A 331 -22.34 -0.88 12.21
CA THR A 331 -23.53 -1.39 11.52
C THR A 331 -23.56 -0.93 10.07
N ALA A 332 -23.23 0.34 9.80
CA ALA A 332 -23.18 0.87 8.44
C ALA A 332 -22.15 0.14 7.58
N PHE A 333 -20.91 -0.01 8.08
CA PHE A 333 -19.84 -0.74 7.41
C PHE A 333 -20.26 -2.19 7.12
N LYS A 334 -20.72 -2.91 8.15
CA LYS A 334 -21.16 -4.31 8.02
C LYS A 334 -22.21 -4.48 6.92
N ASN A 335 -23.25 -3.63 6.95
CA ASN A 335 -24.32 -3.69 5.96
C ASN A 335 -23.81 -3.34 4.55
N PHE A 336 -22.90 -2.37 4.44
CA PHE A 336 -22.30 -2.00 3.16
C PHE A 336 -21.48 -3.16 2.57
N VAL A 337 -20.64 -3.81 3.39
CA VAL A 337 -19.85 -4.99 2.98
C VAL A 337 -20.75 -6.13 2.52
N ALA A 338 -21.80 -6.43 3.30
CA ALA A 338 -22.75 -7.48 2.94
C ALA A 338 -23.51 -7.19 1.64
N ALA A 339 -23.81 -5.91 1.36
CA ALA A 339 -24.50 -5.49 0.14
C ALA A 339 -23.57 -5.38 -1.09
N ASN A 340 -22.26 -5.32 -0.86
CA ASN A 340 -21.25 -5.20 -1.91
C ASN A 340 -20.21 -6.31 -1.77
N PRO A 341 -20.59 -7.60 -1.90
CA PRO A 341 -19.61 -8.67 -1.87
C PRO A 341 -18.66 -8.47 -3.06
N LYS A 342 -17.44 -8.08 -2.72
CA LYS A 342 -16.29 -8.18 -3.59
C LYS A 342 -15.64 -9.47 -3.14
#